data_AF-A0AAW2DZZ2-F1
#
_entry.id   AF-A0AAW2DZZ2-F1
#
_cell.length_a   1.000
_cell.length_b   1.000
_cell.length_c   1.000
_cell.angle_alpha   90.00
_cell.angle_beta   90.00
_cell.angle_gamma   90.00
#
_symmetry.space_group_name_H-M   'P 1'
#
loop_
_entity.id
_entity.type
_entity.pdbx_description
1 polymer ?
#
loop_
_entity_poly.entity_id
_entity_poly.type
_entity_poly.pdbx_seq_one_letter_code
_entity_poly.pdbx_strand_id
1 'polypeptide(L)'
;METETGSTPSHEVDSNVVESSSRVREKVDPAWKHFSLGADEKGRNTFTCLYCRQTYKGRGINRMKRHLARIKGDIGLCKKVSHDVRYQMVEYLKEFELKKKAEKQRQEEMFSVPSTNSDIQEDEDVQEVFSSGLPKKSVLGKRKGRGPVDNYFAPRTTLGAQPGLKSVFQSKENVRQADMAIARWMYDNCISFNAVNSVYYQRMIDATAAVGPGYKGPSYHAVRVPLLRDQKKEVQLLVDSQRRHWAEVGCTLMADGWTDTRRRSLINFLVYCPRIMVFVKSVDASDIVKSTQNLFKLFDEVVTWVGPKNIVHMVTDNASNYVSAGKLLCEKYKTISWSPCAAHCLNLVLQDMGNMPYVDNLQKRASKVTVFIYNHMALVAWLRNRPGWTDIVRPGATRFATTFLSFGSIHCISMTCKP
;
A
#
# COMPACT_ATOMS: atom_id res chain seq x y z
N MET A 1 18.40 -44.16 81.11
CA MET A 1 19.23 -43.89 79.92
C MET A 1 18.42 -42.98 79.04
N GLU A 2 18.19 -41.74 79.48
CA GLU A 2 19.08 -40.56 79.31
C GLU A 2 19.13 -40.13 77.84
N THR A 3 18.77 -38.92 77.40
CA THR A 3 18.15 -37.73 78.00
C THR A 3 17.82 -36.76 76.84
N GLU A 4 16.66 -36.10 76.88
CA GLU A 4 16.38 -34.66 76.59
C GLU A 4 16.76 -34.03 75.23
N THR A 5 15.99 -33.16 74.56
CA THR A 5 14.73 -32.43 74.81
C THR A 5 14.19 -31.94 73.45
N GLY A 6 12.86 -31.86 73.29
CA GLY A 6 12.22 -30.56 73.01
C GLY A 6 11.33 -30.56 71.76
N SER A 7 10.03 -30.62 71.99
CA SER A 7 8.96 -30.85 71.01
C SER A 7 8.44 -29.58 70.32
N THR A 8 8.10 -29.75 69.02
CA THR A 8 6.91 -29.27 68.26
C THR A 8 6.55 -27.76 68.16
N PRO A 9 5.67 -27.36 67.21
CA PRO A 9 5.56 -27.71 65.77
C PRO A 9 5.26 -26.44 64.91
N SER A 10 5.21 -26.47 63.58
CA SER A 10 3.96 -26.80 62.87
C SER A 10 4.10 -26.77 61.34
N HIS A 11 3.63 -27.88 60.77
CA HIS A 11 2.94 -28.12 59.50
C HIS A 11 3.54 -27.60 58.19
N GLU A 12 4.06 -28.47 57.31
CA GLU A 12 3.34 -29.45 56.45
C GLU A 12 2.40 -28.79 55.43
N VAL A 13 2.33 -29.18 54.15
CA VAL A 13 3.10 -30.06 53.24
C VAL A 13 2.53 -29.76 51.85
N ASP A 14 3.42 -29.71 50.85
CA ASP A 14 3.23 -29.97 49.41
C ASP A 14 2.20 -29.17 48.59
N SER A 15 2.39 -28.87 47.31
CA SER A 15 3.19 -29.56 46.29
C SER A 15 3.42 -28.65 45.07
N ASN A 16 4.65 -28.69 44.57
CA ASN A 16 5.12 -28.52 43.19
C ASN A 16 4.18 -27.89 42.14
N VAL A 17 4.55 -26.71 41.66
CA VAL A 17 4.32 -26.30 40.26
C VAL A 17 5.64 -25.86 39.63
N VAL A 18 5.95 -26.59 38.56
CA VAL A 18 7.05 -26.49 37.61
C VAL A 18 7.22 -25.07 37.05
N GLU A 19 8.47 -24.61 37.03
CA GLU A 19 8.95 -23.42 36.33
C GLU A 19 8.57 -23.46 34.84
N SER A 20 7.99 -22.38 34.33
CA SER A 20 8.11 -22.03 32.93
C SER A 20 8.81 -20.68 32.80
N SER A 21 9.84 -20.71 31.97
CA SER A 21 10.91 -19.74 31.81
C SER A 21 10.46 -18.29 31.69
N SER A 22 11.07 -17.47 32.53
CA SER A 22 11.28 -16.05 32.35
C SER A 22 11.88 -15.73 30.97
N ARG A 23 11.15 -14.93 30.16
CA ARG A 23 11.76 -14.02 29.19
C ARG A 23 11.55 -12.60 29.68
N VAL A 24 12.68 -11.90 29.77
CA VAL A 24 12.93 -10.59 30.36
C VAL A 24 12.05 -9.50 29.74
N ARG A 25 11.59 -8.59 30.61
CA ARG A 25 10.74 -7.41 30.37
C ARG A 25 11.34 -6.45 29.34
N GLU A 26 10.50 -5.76 28.55
CA GLU A 26 10.30 -4.29 28.63
C GLU A 26 9.43 -3.72 27.49
N LYS A 27 8.15 -3.51 27.79
CA LYS A 27 7.39 -2.29 27.47
C LYS A 27 6.19 -2.29 28.41
N VAL A 28 6.37 -1.73 29.60
CA VAL A 28 5.24 -1.50 30.53
C VAL A 28 4.29 -0.56 29.81
N ASP A 29 3.07 -1.05 29.53
CA ASP A 29 2.05 -0.29 28.82
C ASP A 29 1.87 1.10 29.45
N PRO A 30 1.95 2.20 28.67
CA PRO A 30 1.94 3.56 29.21
C PRO A 30 0.65 3.89 29.97
N ALA A 31 -0.44 3.16 29.71
CA ALA A 31 -1.67 3.31 30.47
C ALA A 31 -1.48 3.01 31.96
N TRP A 32 -0.53 2.14 32.35
CA TRP A 32 -0.27 1.84 33.76
C TRP A 32 0.21 3.04 34.57
N LYS A 33 0.84 4.04 33.94
CA LYS A 33 1.32 5.27 34.62
C LYS A 33 0.17 6.17 35.10
N HIS A 34 -1.06 5.88 34.69
CA HIS A 34 -2.24 6.71 34.98
C HIS A 34 -3.21 6.06 35.97
N PHE A 35 -2.84 4.91 36.55
CA PHE A 35 -3.64 4.19 37.54
C PHE A 35 -2.78 3.80 38.74
N SER A 36 -3.34 3.92 39.95
CA SER A 36 -2.75 3.34 41.15
C SER A 36 -3.33 1.94 41.40
N LEU A 37 -2.46 1.00 41.78
CA LEU A 37 -2.84 -0.36 42.15
C LEU A 37 -3.20 -0.41 43.64
N GLY A 38 -4.36 -0.97 43.96
CA GLY A 38 -4.79 -1.32 45.31
C GLY A 38 -5.25 -2.78 45.38
N ALA A 39 -5.61 -3.23 46.59
CA ALA A 39 -6.23 -4.53 46.82
C ALA A 39 -7.57 -4.34 47.53
N ASP A 40 -8.60 -5.07 47.10
CA ASP A 40 -9.90 -5.15 47.77
C ASP A 40 -9.79 -6.04 49.03
N GLU A 41 -10.79 -6.00 49.92
CA GLU A 41 -10.86 -6.81 51.16
C GLU A 41 -10.75 -8.33 50.92
N LYS A 42 -10.93 -8.78 49.67
CA LYS A 42 -10.81 -10.17 49.21
C LYS A 42 -9.51 -10.47 48.45
N GLY A 43 -8.48 -9.62 48.59
CA GLY A 43 -7.15 -9.80 47.98
C GLY A 43 -7.09 -9.60 46.45
N ARG A 44 -8.13 -9.01 45.83
CA ARG A 44 -8.19 -8.80 44.37
C ARG A 44 -7.65 -7.43 43.99
N ASN A 45 -6.83 -7.39 42.93
CA ASN A 45 -6.27 -6.14 42.39
C ASN A 45 -7.38 -5.17 41.96
N THR A 46 -7.36 -3.97 42.53
CA THR A 46 -8.19 -2.82 42.14
C THR A 46 -7.32 -1.74 41.53
N PHE A 47 -7.87 -1.03 40.56
CA PHE A 47 -7.15 0.03 39.84
C PHE A 47 -7.92 1.33 39.91
N THR A 48 -7.29 2.35 40.48
CA THR A 48 -7.90 3.67 40.66
C THR A 48 -7.30 4.66 39.67
N CYS A 49 -8.15 5.32 38.89
CA CYS A 49 -7.73 6.34 37.94
C CYS A 49 -7.21 7.59 38.68
N LEU A 50 -6.01 8.06 38.32
CA LEU A 50 -5.40 9.23 38.97
C LEU A 50 -6.14 10.56 38.70
N TYR A 51 -6.95 10.63 37.63
CA TYR A 51 -7.66 11.84 37.23
C TYR A 51 -9.08 11.95 37.81
N CYS A 52 -9.90 10.90 37.68
CA CYS A 52 -11.29 10.92 38.13
C CYS A 52 -11.53 10.16 39.44
N ARG A 53 -10.50 9.52 40.00
CA ARG A 53 -10.53 8.74 41.26
C ARG A 53 -11.53 7.58 41.27
N GLN A 54 -12.01 7.16 40.10
CA GLN A 54 -12.87 5.99 39.95
C GLN A 54 -12.04 4.71 40.05
N THR A 55 -12.55 3.72 40.79
CA THR A 55 -11.87 2.44 41.04
C THR A 55 -12.55 1.31 40.30
N TYR A 56 -11.75 0.48 39.61
CA TYR A 56 -12.21 -0.62 38.79
C TYR A 56 -11.65 -1.95 39.29
N LYS A 57 -12.48 -3.00 39.30
CA LYS A 57 -12.09 -4.36 39.70
C LYS A 57 -11.68 -5.17 38.46
N GLY A 58 -10.52 -5.83 38.51
CA GLY A 58 -10.06 -6.79 37.47
C GLY A 58 -8.91 -6.32 36.56
N ARG A 59 -8.25 -7.28 35.88
CA ARG A 59 -7.12 -7.05 34.96
C ARG A 59 -7.60 -6.85 33.53
N GLY A 60 -7.68 -5.60 33.07
CA GLY A 60 -7.98 -5.29 31.67
C GLY A 60 -7.38 -3.96 31.22
N ILE A 61 -6.15 -3.97 30.73
CA ILE A 61 -5.45 -2.74 30.31
C ILE A 61 -6.15 -2.03 29.15
N ASN A 62 -6.78 -2.77 28.24
CA ASN A 62 -7.56 -2.18 27.14
C ASN A 62 -8.80 -1.42 27.64
N ARG A 63 -9.40 -1.86 28.74
CA ARG A 63 -10.54 -1.16 29.34
C ARG A 63 -10.09 0.16 29.98
N MET A 64 -8.91 0.15 30.60
CA MET A 64 -8.25 1.35 31.16
C MET A 64 -7.87 2.36 30.07
N LYS A 65 -7.34 1.90 28.93
CA LYS A 65 -7.07 2.76 27.77
C LYS A 65 -8.32 3.44 27.23
N ARG A 66 -9.43 2.70 27.09
CA ARG A 66 -10.72 3.24 26.62
C ARG A 66 -11.31 4.28 27.58
N HIS A 67 -11.17 4.06 28.90
CA HIS A 67 -11.53 5.02 29.93
C HIS A 67 -10.82 6.37 29.76
N LEU A 68 -9.49 6.35 29.55
CA LEU A 68 -8.67 7.55 29.33
C LEU A 68 -8.88 8.18 27.95
N ALA A 69 -9.16 7.38 26.92
CA ALA A 69 -9.42 7.83 25.56
C ALA A 69 -10.82 8.50 25.37
N ARG A 70 -11.70 8.38 26.38
CA ARG A 70 -13.13 8.77 26.32
C ARG A 70 -13.90 8.06 25.19
N ILE A 71 -13.60 6.78 24.97
CA ILE A 71 -14.33 5.94 24.00
C ILE A 71 -15.34 5.09 24.79
N LYS A 72 -16.61 5.08 24.34
CA LYS A 72 -17.66 4.26 24.97
C LYS A 72 -17.27 2.77 24.98
N GLY A 73 -17.44 2.11 26.12
CA GLY A 73 -17.14 0.69 26.34
C GLY A 73 -17.62 0.22 27.71
N ASP A 74 -17.13 -0.93 28.18
CA ASP A 74 -17.55 -1.59 29.43
C ASP A 74 -17.33 -0.78 30.73
N ILE A 75 -16.52 0.29 30.66
CA ILE A 75 -16.16 1.12 31.82
C ILE A 75 -16.54 2.59 31.55
N GLY A 76 -17.03 3.29 32.56
CA GLY A 76 -17.39 4.71 32.48
C GLY A 76 -16.23 5.61 32.03
N LEU A 77 -16.53 6.74 31.38
CA LEU A 77 -15.54 7.63 30.73
C LEU A 77 -14.81 8.55 31.73
N CYS A 78 -13.52 8.83 31.51
CA CYS A 78 -12.79 9.79 32.32
C CYS A 78 -13.13 11.25 31.94
N LYS A 79 -13.88 11.96 32.78
CA LYS A 79 -14.22 13.38 32.56
C LYS A 79 -13.09 14.36 32.90
N LYS A 80 -12.06 13.94 33.64
CA LYS A 80 -10.97 14.80 34.15
C LYS A 80 -9.59 14.54 33.54
N VAL A 81 -9.48 13.60 32.60
CA VAL A 81 -8.22 13.31 31.88
C VAL A 81 -7.79 14.51 31.01
N SER A 82 -6.50 14.82 31.00
CA SER A 82 -5.93 15.88 30.16
C SER A 82 -6.01 15.53 28.66
N HIS A 83 -6.00 16.56 27.82
CA HIS A 83 -6.09 16.39 26.36
C HIS A 83 -4.95 15.53 25.82
N ASP A 84 -3.72 15.74 26.30
CA ASP A 84 -2.54 15.06 25.79
C ASP A 84 -2.54 13.56 26.14
N VAL A 85 -2.95 13.21 27.36
CA VAL A 85 -3.07 11.81 27.79
C VAL A 85 -4.22 11.13 27.06
N ARG A 86 -5.34 11.83 26.82
CA ARG A 86 -6.43 11.31 25.99
C ARG A 86 -5.94 11.02 24.57
N TYR A 87 -5.20 11.95 23.97
CA TYR A 87 -4.68 11.80 22.61
C TYR A 87 -3.73 10.60 22.51
N GLN A 88 -2.78 10.48 23.44
CA GLN A 88 -1.87 9.33 23.50
C GLN A 88 -2.65 8.01 23.56
N MET A 89 -3.67 7.91 24.41
CA MET A 89 -4.45 6.68 24.55
C MET A 89 -5.30 6.37 23.31
N VAL A 90 -5.79 7.40 22.60
CA VAL A 90 -6.49 7.23 21.31
C VAL A 90 -5.52 6.72 20.24
N GLU A 91 -4.33 7.30 20.11
CA GLU A 91 -3.33 6.84 19.14
C GLU A 91 -2.86 5.42 19.43
N TYR A 92 -2.61 5.06 20.69
CA TYR A 92 -2.27 3.68 21.06
C TYR A 92 -3.37 2.67 20.69
N LEU A 93 -4.64 3.04 20.83
CA LEU A 93 -5.77 2.19 20.42
C LEU A 93 -5.88 2.11 18.90
N LYS A 94 -5.68 3.21 18.18
CA LYS A 94 -5.65 3.23 16.71
C LYS A 94 -4.50 2.39 16.16
N GLU A 95 -3.29 2.51 16.70
CA GLU A 95 -2.15 1.70 16.28
C GLU A 95 -2.42 0.21 16.48
N PHE A 96 -3.07 -0.16 17.60
CA PHE A 96 -3.45 -1.54 17.85
C PHE A 96 -4.52 -2.05 16.88
N GLU A 97 -5.52 -1.23 16.56
CA GLU A 97 -6.56 -1.54 15.57
C GLU A 97 -5.99 -1.59 14.14
N LEU A 98 -5.05 -0.71 13.80
CA LEU A 98 -4.35 -0.71 12.52
C LEU A 98 -3.45 -1.93 12.38
N LYS A 99 -2.75 -2.35 13.44
CA LYS A 99 -2.00 -3.62 13.44
C LYS A 99 -2.93 -4.81 13.24
N LYS A 100 -4.07 -4.84 13.93
CA LYS A 100 -5.09 -5.90 13.77
C LYS A 100 -5.73 -5.90 12.38
N LYS A 101 -6.01 -4.72 11.80
CA LYS A 101 -6.53 -4.55 10.44
C LYS A 101 -5.50 -4.90 9.38
N ALA A 102 -4.23 -4.52 9.55
CA ALA A 102 -3.15 -4.88 8.64
C ALA A 102 -2.88 -6.39 8.66
N GLU A 103 -3.05 -7.04 9.80
CA GLU A 103 -2.97 -8.51 9.90
C GLU A 103 -4.15 -9.19 9.22
N LYS A 104 -5.36 -8.61 9.33
CA LYS A 104 -6.54 -9.06 8.60
C LYS A 104 -6.46 -8.79 7.10
N GLN A 105 -5.93 -7.64 6.68
CA GLN A 105 -5.68 -7.29 5.29
C GLN A 105 -4.59 -8.18 4.68
N ARG A 106 -3.53 -8.54 5.42
CA ARG A 106 -2.57 -9.55 4.95
C ARG A 106 -3.23 -10.91 4.68
N GLN A 107 -4.30 -11.26 5.41
CA GLN A 107 -5.09 -12.46 5.13
C GLN A 107 -6.06 -12.29 3.95
N GLU A 108 -6.61 -11.09 3.73
CA GLU A 108 -7.56 -10.79 2.65
C GLU A 108 -6.86 -10.47 1.29
N GLU A 109 -5.68 -9.85 1.29
CA GLU A 109 -4.85 -9.53 0.12
C GLU A 109 -4.22 -10.77 -0.54
N MET A 110 -4.24 -11.92 0.14
CA MET A 110 -3.90 -13.20 -0.46
C MET A 110 -4.95 -13.68 -1.50
N PHE A 111 -6.08 -12.97 -1.64
CA PHE A 111 -7.26 -13.39 -2.41
C PHE A 111 -7.81 -12.37 -3.42
N SER A 112 -7.12 -11.29 -3.81
CA SER A 112 -7.72 -10.30 -4.73
C SER A 112 -6.73 -9.62 -5.69
N VAL A 113 -7.01 -9.73 -7.01
CA VAL A 113 -6.28 -9.08 -8.11
C VAL A 113 -7.14 -7.96 -8.71
N PRO A 114 -6.63 -6.72 -8.91
CA PRO A 114 -7.30 -5.71 -9.71
C PRO A 114 -6.63 -5.50 -11.08
N SER A 115 -7.44 -5.40 -12.13
CA SER A 115 -7.07 -5.02 -13.49
C SER A 115 -7.66 -3.63 -13.79
N THR A 116 -6.83 -2.69 -14.25
CA THR A 116 -7.29 -1.46 -14.91
C THR A 116 -6.29 -1.05 -15.98
N ASN A 117 -6.68 -1.21 -17.25
CA ASN A 117 -6.10 -0.52 -18.39
C ASN A 117 -6.94 0.75 -18.63
N SER A 118 -6.30 1.91 -18.78
CA SER A 118 -6.92 3.08 -19.39
C SER A 118 -5.94 3.68 -20.41
N ASP A 119 -6.32 3.58 -21.67
CA ASP A 119 -5.68 4.21 -22.83
C ASP A 119 -5.97 5.72 -22.82
N ILE A 120 -4.92 6.55 -22.94
CA ILE A 120 -5.03 7.94 -23.38
C ILE A 120 -3.92 8.18 -24.41
N GLN A 121 -4.34 8.58 -25.61
CA GLN A 121 -3.51 9.06 -26.70
C GLN A 121 -3.12 10.53 -26.44
N GLU A 122 -1.84 10.86 -26.57
CA GLU A 122 -1.38 12.23 -26.70
C GLU A 122 -0.47 12.30 -27.94
N ASP A 123 -0.81 13.23 -28.84
CA ASP A 123 0.08 13.79 -29.84
C ASP A 123 -0.10 15.32 -29.84
N GLU A 124 1.01 15.97 -30.20
CA GLU A 124 1.23 17.31 -30.72
C GLU A 124 1.85 18.41 -29.83
N ASP A 125 2.92 18.93 -30.44
CA ASP A 125 3.95 19.85 -29.99
C ASP A 125 3.44 21.28 -29.74
N VAL A 126 4.09 21.99 -28.80
CA VAL A 126 4.07 23.45 -28.79
C VAL A 126 5.47 24.02 -28.55
N GLN A 127 5.78 24.97 -29.41
CA GLN A 127 7.03 25.65 -29.73
C GLN A 127 7.55 26.58 -28.62
N GLU A 128 8.88 26.64 -28.49
CA GLU A 128 9.61 27.54 -27.61
C GLU A 128 9.51 29.02 -28.04
N VAL A 129 9.35 29.92 -27.08
CA VAL A 129 9.73 31.34 -27.23
C VAL A 129 10.54 31.78 -26.01
N PHE A 130 11.77 32.20 -26.27
CA PHE A 130 12.72 32.79 -25.34
C PHE A 130 12.22 34.16 -24.81
N SER A 131 12.47 34.45 -23.54
CA SER A 131 12.79 35.82 -23.12
C SER A 131 13.67 35.86 -21.86
N SER A 132 14.82 36.46 -22.07
CA SER A 132 15.91 36.82 -21.16
C SER A 132 15.54 37.99 -20.24
N GLY A 133 16.12 38.02 -19.02
CA GLY A 133 16.22 39.26 -18.24
C GLY A 133 16.40 39.07 -16.73
N LEU A 134 17.64 38.85 -16.29
CA LEU A 134 18.09 39.09 -14.91
C LEU A 134 18.34 40.61 -14.71
N PRO A 135 18.25 41.15 -13.47
CA PRO A 135 19.46 41.22 -12.65
C PRO A 135 19.28 40.91 -11.14
N LYS A 136 20.40 40.47 -10.56
CA LYS A 136 20.67 40.13 -9.15
C LYS A 136 20.75 41.38 -8.24
N LYS A 137 20.48 41.18 -6.93
CA LYS A 137 21.31 41.64 -5.77
C LYS A 137 20.72 41.06 -4.46
N SER A 138 21.47 40.23 -3.72
CA SER A 138 22.23 40.51 -2.46
C SER A 138 21.31 40.87 -1.28
N VAL A 139 21.42 40.40 -0.03
CA VAL A 139 22.50 39.78 0.75
C VAL A 139 21.95 39.41 2.16
N LEU A 140 22.62 38.46 2.85
CA LEU A 140 22.65 38.14 4.29
C LEU A 140 21.37 37.75 5.09
N GLY A 141 21.47 36.60 5.78
CA GLY A 141 20.63 36.28 6.94
C GLY A 141 20.74 34.85 7.46
N LYS A 142 21.92 34.42 7.95
CA LYS A 142 22.08 33.17 8.72
C LYS A 142 21.17 33.19 9.96
N ARG A 143 20.32 32.18 10.16
CA ARG A 143 19.92 31.72 11.50
C ARG A 143 19.97 30.20 11.61
N LYS A 144 20.66 29.77 12.67
CA LYS A 144 21.02 28.42 13.09
C LYS A 144 19.79 27.49 13.19
N GLY A 145 19.99 26.24 12.75
CA GLY A 145 19.06 25.15 12.93
C GLY A 145 18.82 24.81 14.41
N ARG A 146 17.58 24.42 14.70
CA ARG A 146 17.22 23.66 15.90
C ARG A 146 16.98 22.21 15.48
N GLY A 147 17.56 21.27 16.24
CA GLY A 147 17.44 19.83 16.02
C GLY A 147 16.02 19.28 16.21
N PRO A 148 15.85 17.96 16.07
CA PRO A 148 14.54 17.32 15.98
C PRO A 148 13.90 17.26 17.36
N VAL A 149 12.85 18.07 17.56
CA VAL A 149 11.92 17.91 18.68
C VAL A 149 10.67 17.23 18.11
N ASP A 150 10.80 15.97 17.74
CA ASP A 150 9.70 15.17 17.18
C ASP A 150 9.06 14.27 18.25
N ASN A 151 7.73 14.17 18.18
CA ASN A 151 6.83 13.17 18.77
C ASN A 151 6.12 13.44 20.12
N TYR A 152 6.13 14.66 20.68
CA TYR A 152 5.28 14.94 21.86
C TYR A 152 3.86 15.43 21.53
N PHE A 153 3.61 15.91 20.31
CA PHE A 153 2.33 16.48 19.91
C PHE A 153 1.73 15.76 18.71
N ALA A 154 0.41 15.59 18.75
CA ALA A 154 -0.41 15.16 17.63
C ALA A 154 -0.03 15.91 16.33
N PRO A 155 0.12 15.22 15.18
CA PRO A 155 0.15 15.90 13.89
C PRO A 155 -1.12 16.74 13.74
N ARG A 156 -0.95 18.04 13.49
CA ARG A 156 -2.04 19.03 13.55
C ARG A 156 -3.10 18.88 12.45
N THR A 157 -2.91 17.96 11.51
CA THR A 157 -3.72 17.81 10.29
C THR A 157 -4.44 16.47 10.13
N THR A 158 -4.43 15.58 11.14
CA THR A 158 -5.26 14.35 11.09
C THR A 158 -6.75 14.64 11.29
N LEU A 159 -7.65 13.84 10.70
CA LEU A 159 -9.09 13.89 11.00
C LEU A 159 -9.34 13.83 12.52
N GLY A 160 -9.88 14.91 13.08
CA GLY A 160 -10.14 15.05 14.53
C GLY A 160 -9.03 15.71 15.35
N ALA A 161 -7.94 16.19 14.74
CA ALA A 161 -6.96 17.04 15.41
C ALA A 161 -7.57 18.40 15.76
N GLN A 162 -7.16 18.98 16.90
CA GLN A 162 -7.65 20.28 17.32
C GLN A 162 -7.16 21.34 16.32
N PRO A 163 -8.06 22.10 15.66
CA PRO A 163 -7.65 23.15 14.73
C PRO A 163 -6.81 24.19 15.49
N GLY A 164 -5.69 24.62 14.90
CA GLY A 164 -4.89 25.69 15.49
C GLY A 164 -5.71 26.99 15.60
N LEU A 165 -5.34 27.89 16.50
CA LEU A 165 -6.06 29.18 16.66
C LEU A 165 -6.26 29.88 15.30
N LYS A 166 -5.26 29.85 14.42
CA LYS A 166 -5.33 30.43 13.06
C LYS A 166 -6.40 29.83 12.15
N SER A 167 -6.68 28.52 12.22
CA SER A 167 -7.73 27.91 11.39
C SER A 167 -9.14 28.26 11.88
N VAL A 168 -9.29 28.64 13.15
CA VAL A 168 -10.57 29.17 13.70
C VAL A 168 -10.83 30.60 13.21
N PHE A 169 -9.78 31.37 12.92
CA PHE A 169 -9.87 32.73 12.37
C PHE A 169 -9.81 32.78 10.82
N GLN A 170 -9.67 31.65 10.14
CA GLN A 170 -9.75 31.61 8.68
C GLN A 170 -11.20 31.78 8.23
N SER A 171 -11.45 32.76 7.37
CA SER A 171 -12.79 32.93 6.80
C SER A 171 -13.15 31.69 5.99
N LYS A 172 -14.40 31.23 6.12
CA LYS A 172 -14.94 30.14 5.28
C LYS A 172 -14.74 30.45 3.79
N GLU A 173 -14.74 31.72 3.41
CA GLU A 173 -14.47 32.15 2.05
C GLU A 173 -13.03 31.89 1.61
N ASN A 174 -12.02 32.14 2.46
CA ASN A 174 -10.62 31.87 2.09
C ASN A 174 -10.36 30.38 1.90
N VAL A 175 -10.97 29.52 2.74
CA VAL A 175 -10.90 28.07 2.56
C VAL A 175 -11.56 27.67 1.24
N ARG A 176 -12.77 28.17 0.97
CA ARG A 176 -13.48 27.91 -0.29
C ARG A 176 -12.71 28.38 -1.52
N GLN A 177 -12.01 29.52 -1.45
CA GLN A 177 -11.16 30.00 -2.54
C GLN A 177 -9.97 29.08 -2.80
N ALA A 178 -9.31 28.57 -1.74
CA ALA A 178 -8.24 27.59 -1.88
C ALA A 178 -8.74 26.28 -2.49
N ASP A 179 -9.87 25.76 -1.98
CA ASP A 179 -10.49 24.53 -2.50
C ASP A 179 -10.87 24.68 -3.98
N MET A 180 -11.49 25.81 -4.34
CA MET A 180 -11.84 26.12 -5.74
C MET A 180 -10.61 26.28 -6.64
N ALA A 181 -9.50 26.81 -6.14
CA ALA A 181 -8.26 26.92 -6.91
C ALA A 181 -7.68 25.54 -7.23
N ILE A 182 -7.65 24.63 -6.25
CA ILE A 182 -7.19 23.25 -6.47
C ILE A 182 -8.12 22.52 -7.45
N ALA A 183 -9.44 22.62 -7.24
CA ALA A 183 -10.42 21.98 -8.11
C ALA A 183 -10.31 22.47 -9.56
N ARG A 184 -10.17 23.79 -9.78
CA ARG A 184 -9.99 24.36 -11.13
C ARG A 184 -8.73 23.84 -11.80
N TRP A 185 -7.61 23.79 -11.09
CA TRP A 185 -6.36 23.22 -11.62
C TRP A 185 -6.54 21.75 -12.03
N MET A 186 -7.24 20.97 -11.22
CA MET A 186 -7.55 19.57 -11.55
C MET A 186 -8.46 19.45 -12.78
N TYR A 187 -9.52 20.26 -12.89
CA TYR A 187 -10.46 20.21 -14.01
C TYR A 187 -9.78 20.60 -15.33
N ASP A 188 -8.98 21.67 -15.31
CA ASP A 188 -8.25 22.18 -16.48
C ASP A 188 -7.24 21.17 -17.02
N ASN A 189 -6.59 20.40 -16.13
CA ASN A 189 -5.57 19.41 -16.48
C ASN A 189 -6.13 17.98 -16.56
N CYS A 190 -7.45 17.81 -16.57
CA CYS A 190 -8.13 16.51 -16.60
C CYS A 190 -7.61 15.52 -15.54
N ILE A 191 -7.23 16.02 -14.36
CA ILE A 191 -6.67 15.20 -13.29
C ILE A 191 -7.80 14.38 -12.66
N SER A 192 -7.64 13.06 -12.63
CA SER A 192 -8.57 12.16 -11.97
C SER A 192 -8.84 12.59 -10.53
N PHE A 193 -10.11 12.61 -10.12
CA PHE A 193 -10.49 12.95 -8.75
C PHE A 193 -9.88 12.02 -7.71
N ASN A 194 -9.48 10.81 -8.10
CA ASN A 194 -8.78 9.89 -7.20
C ASN A 194 -7.40 10.43 -6.77
N ALA A 195 -6.82 11.42 -7.46
CA ALA A 195 -5.56 12.04 -7.07
C ALA A 195 -5.59 12.65 -5.66
N VAL A 196 -6.75 13.12 -5.18
CA VAL A 196 -6.89 13.67 -3.82
C VAL A 196 -6.75 12.60 -2.73
N ASN A 197 -6.94 11.33 -3.08
CA ASN A 197 -6.77 10.18 -2.17
C ASN A 197 -5.31 9.74 -2.08
N SER A 198 -4.39 10.36 -2.82
CA SER A 198 -2.97 10.06 -2.75
C SER A 198 -2.41 10.41 -1.36
N VAL A 199 -1.56 9.53 -0.81
CA VAL A 199 -0.85 9.76 0.45
C VAL A 199 0.03 11.02 0.43
N TYR A 200 0.37 11.51 -0.77
CA TYR A 200 1.17 12.71 -0.97
C TYR A 200 0.33 13.99 -1.09
N TYR A 201 -0.98 13.90 -1.31
CA TYR A 201 -1.84 15.05 -1.60
C TYR A 201 -1.88 16.05 -0.43
N GLN A 202 -2.26 15.59 0.77
CA GLN A 202 -2.27 16.46 1.96
C GLN A 202 -0.86 16.91 2.34
N ARG A 203 0.16 16.05 2.16
CA ARG A 203 1.57 16.38 2.46
C ARG A 203 2.09 17.52 1.58
N MET A 204 1.71 17.53 0.31
CA MET A 204 2.04 18.62 -0.62
C MET A 204 1.41 19.95 -0.16
N ILE A 205 0.15 19.93 0.26
CA ILE A 205 -0.56 21.12 0.75
C ILE A 205 0.10 21.62 2.04
N ASP A 206 0.37 20.72 2.99
CA ASP A 206 1.01 21.05 4.27
C ASP A 206 2.42 21.64 4.05
N ALA A 207 3.21 21.06 3.15
CA ALA A 207 4.54 21.57 2.80
C ALA A 207 4.45 22.96 2.15
N THR A 208 3.48 23.18 1.26
CA THR A 208 3.25 24.48 0.62
C THR A 208 2.82 25.53 1.63
N ALA A 209 1.89 25.19 2.53
CA ALA A 209 1.41 26.08 3.58
C ALA A 209 2.50 26.42 4.60
N ALA A 210 3.44 25.49 4.87
CA ALA A 210 4.55 25.69 5.78
C ALA A 210 5.57 26.74 5.27
N VAL A 211 5.73 26.89 3.95
CA VAL A 211 6.57 27.94 3.36
C VAL A 211 5.92 29.32 3.53
N GLY A 212 4.61 29.40 3.37
CA GLY A 212 3.82 30.61 3.56
C GLY A 212 3.70 31.50 2.31
N PRO A 213 3.14 32.72 2.47
CA PRO A 213 2.88 33.63 1.35
C PRO A 213 4.15 33.97 0.56
N GLY A 214 4.06 33.94 -0.77
CA GLY A 214 5.17 34.20 -1.68
C GLY A 214 5.87 32.95 -2.21
N TYR A 215 5.48 31.75 -1.75
CA TYR A 215 5.91 30.51 -2.38
C TYR A 215 5.48 30.48 -3.85
N LYS A 216 6.43 30.13 -4.73
CA LYS A 216 6.18 29.84 -6.14
C LYS A 216 6.38 28.35 -6.34
N GLY A 217 5.38 27.69 -6.93
CA GLY A 217 5.48 26.28 -7.28
C GLY A 217 6.66 25.99 -8.22
N PRO A 218 7.15 24.73 -8.25
CA PRO A 218 8.24 24.36 -9.14
C PRO A 218 7.83 24.54 -10.61
N SER A 219 8.77 24.98 -11.45
CA SER A 219 8.55 25.07 -12.90
C SER A 219 8.48 23.67 -13.53
N TYR A 220 7.94 23.59 -14.75
CA TYR A 220 7.95 22.36 -15.55
C TYR A 220 9.33 21.70 -15.60
N HIS A 221 10.39 22.47 -15.92
CA HIS A 221 11.76 21.98 -15.93
C HIS A 221 12.25 21.48 -14.57
N ALA A 222 11.88 22.17 -13.47
CA ALA A 222 12.27 21.76 -12.13
C ALA A 222 11.63 20.42 -11.74
N VAL A 223 10.36 20.20 -12.10
CA VAL A 223 9.68 18.91 -11.84
C VAL A 223 10.32 17.79 -12.66
N ARG A 224 10.46 17.97 -13.98
CA ARG A 224 10.87 16.86 -14.87
C ARG A 224 12.34 16.44 -14.78
N VAL A 225 13.24 17.28 -14.27
CA VAL A 225 14.69 16.97 -14.24
C VAL A 225 15.25 16.91 -12.81
N PRO A 226 15.47 18.01 -12.08
CA PRO A 226 16.14 17.96 -10.79
C PRO A 226 15.30 17.28 -9.71
N LEU A 227 14.02 17.62 -9.56
CA LEU A 227 13.16 17.02 -8.54
C LEU A 227 12.91 15.53 -8.81
N LEU A 228 12.67 15.16 -10.08
CA LEU A 228 12.57 13.75 -10.46
C LEU A 228 13.86 12.97 -10.18
N ARG A 229 15.03 13.57 -10.44
CA ARG A 229 16.33 12.95 -10.15
C ARG A 229 16.51 12.72 -8.65
N ASP A 230 16.13 13.68 -7.83
CA ASP A 230 16.25 13.56 -6.38
C ASP A 230 15.25 12.53 -5.82
N GLN A 231 14.01 12.51 -6.33
CA GLN A 231 13.04 11.46 -6.01
C GLN A 231 13.55 10.07 -6.41
N LYS A 232 14.18 9.95 -7.59
CA LYS A 232 14.80 8.69 -8.04
C LYS A 232 15.91 8.24 -7.09
N LYS A 233 16.75 9.15 -6.60
CA LYS A 233 17.79 8.81 -5.61
C LYS A 233 17.18 8.33 -4.30
N GLU A 234 16.13 8.99 -3.82
CA GLU A 234 15.44 8.58 -2.59
C GLU A 234 14.86 7.16 -2.73
N VAL A 235 14.18 6.89 -3.84
CA VAL A 235 13.68 5.53 -4.15
C VAL A 235 14.84 4.54 -4.30
N GLN A 236 15.95 4.93 -4.91
CA GLN A 236 17.13 4.07 -5.03
C GLN A 236 17.71 3.69 -3.66
N LEU A 237 17.82 4.64 -2.73
CA LEU A 237 18.27 4.36 -1.36
C LEU A 237 17.32 3.40 -0.63
N LEU A 238 16.01 3.54 -0.86
CA LEU A 238 15.02 2.58 -0.35
C LEU A 238 15.28 1.19 -0.95
N VAL A 239 15.47 1.07 -2.26
CA VAL A 239 15.79 -0.20 -2.93
C VAL A 239 17.09 -0.82 -2.41
N ASP A 240 18.15 -0.01 -2.26
CA ASP A 240 19.45 -0.48 -1.78
C ASP A 240 19.38 -0.95 -0.32
N SER A 241 18.53 -0.34 0.50
CA SER A 241 18.25 -0.84 1.86
C SER A 241 17.65 -2.25 1.86
N GLN A 242 16.94 -2.64 0.78
CA GLN A 242 16.32 -3.96 0.64
C GLN A 242 17.29 -5.04 0.13
N ARG A 243 18.41 -4.65 -0.49
CA ARG A 243 19.42 -5.61 -0.99
C ARG A 243 19.93 -6.55 0.10
N ARG A 244 20.01 -6.09 1.36
CA ARG A 244 20.39 -6.95 2.50
C ARG A 244 19.41 -8.10 2.72
N HIS A 245 18.11 -7.85 2.54
CA HIS A 245 17.10 -8.89 2.66
C HIS A 245 17.20 -9.90 1.53
N TRP A 246 17.51 -9.47 0.31
CA TRP A 246 17.73 -10.40 -0.81
C TRP A 246 18.90 -11.35 -0.54
N ALA A 247 19.94 -10.89 0.15
CA ALA A 247 21.06 -11.75 0.54
C ALA A 247 20.72 -12.74 1.67
N GLU A 248 19.81 -12.37 2.57
CA GLU A 248 19.40 -13.20 3.72
C GLU A 248 18.40 -14.30 3.33
N VAL A 249 17.36 -13.94 2.57
CA VAL A 249 16.23 -14.84 2.26
C VAL A 249 16.17 -15.29 0.80
N GLY A 250 16.99 -14.69 -0.07
CA GLY A 250 16.84 -14.82 -1.52
C GLY A 250 15.73 -13.94 -2.10
N CYS A 251 15.71 -13.84 -3.42
CA CYS A 251 14.66 -13.14 -4.16
C CYS A 251 14.32 -13.83 -5.49
N THR A 252 13.12 -13.56 -5.98
CA THR A 252 12.66 -13.96 -7.31
C THR A 252 12.75 -12.78 -8.27
N LEU A 253 13.47 -12.95 -9.37
CA LEU A 253 13.50 -11.98 -10.47
C LEU A 253 12.35 -12.27 -11.43
N MET A 254 11.52 -11.28 -11.72
CA MET A 254 10.40 -11.40 -12.64
C MET A 254 10.63 -10.48 -13.85
N ALA A 255 10.49 -11.03 -15.06
CA ALA A 255 10.53 -10.26 -16.30
C ALA A 255 9.18 -10.38 -17.00
N ASP A 256 8.44 -9.28 -17.05
CA ASP A 256 7.12 -9.19 -17.66
C ASP A 256 7.19 -8.44 -18.98
N GLY A 257 6.95 -9.16 -20.08
CA GLY A 257 6.98 -8.64 -21.43
C GLY A 257 5.58 -8.27 -21.91
N TRP A 258 5.40 -7.05 -22.42
CA TRP A 258 4.15 -6.65 -23.07
C TRP A 258 4.43 -5.79 -24.29
N THR A 259 3.47 -5.75 -25.21
CA THR A 259 3.55 -4.89 -26.40
C THR A 259 2.54 -3.76 -26.26
N ASP A 260 3.00 -2.52 -26.41
CA ASP A 260 2.14 -1.36 -26.34
C ASP A 260 1.32 -1.14 -27.62
N THR A 261 0.40 -0.19 -27.58
CA THR A 261 -0.46 0.17 -28.73
C THR A 261 0.33 0.74 -29.92
N ARG A 262 1.54 1.26 -29.66
CA ARG A 262 2.49 1.74 -30.66
C ARG A 262 3.42 0.62 -31.18
N ARG A 263 3.14 -0.64 -30.83
CA ARG A 263 3.90 -1.86 -31.21
C ARG A 263 5.32 -1.91 -30.67
N ARG A 264 5.63 -1.18 -29.60
CA ARG A 264 6.89 -1.32 -28.87
C ARG A 264 6.79 -2.49 -27.90
N SER A 265 7.80 -3.36 -27.91
CA SER A 265 7.89 -4.45 -26.94
C SER A 265 8.64 -3.95 -25.70
N LEU A 266 7.97 -3.84 -24.57
CA LEU A 266 8.57 -3.41 -23.30
C LEU A 266 8.74 -4.61 -22.38
N ILE A 267 9.84 -4.64 -21.63
CA ILE A 267 10.09 -5.63 -20.57
C ILE A 267 10.25 -4.90 -19.24
N ASN A 268 9.37 -5.23 -18.30
CA ASN A 268 9.42 -4.76 -16.92
C ASN A 268 10.16 -5.78 -16.06
N PHE A 269 11.16 -5.32 -15.31
CA PHE A 269 11.88 -6.13 -14.34
C PHE A 269 11.44 -5.80 -12.93
N LEU A 270 11.02 -6.82 -12.19
CA LEU A 270 10.63 -6.73 -10.80
C LEU A 270 11.41 -7.73 -9.96
N VAL A 271 11.76 -7.36 -8.74
CA VAL A 271 12.37 -8.26 -7.76
C VAL A 271 11.40 -8.44 -6.61
N TYR A 272 11.00 -9.68 -6.39
CA TYR A 272 10.15 -10.07 -5.28
C TYR A 272 10.98 -10.69 -4.17
N CYS A 273 10.78 -10.23 -2.94
CA CYS A 273 11.11 -10.99 -1.74
C CYS A 273 9.91 -10.97 -0.78
N PRO A 274 9.83 -11.88 0.20
CA PRO A 274 8.71 -11.96 1.14
C PRO A 274 8.37 -10.66 1.89
N ARG A 275 9.30 -9.70 1.97
CA ARG A 275 9.07 -8.41 2.62
C ARG A 275 8.54 -7.33 1.67
N ILE A 276 8.94 -7.36 0.40
CA ILE A 276 8.70 -6.26 -0.55
C ILE A 276 8.85 -6.71 -2.00
N MET A 277 8.07 -6.08 -2.87
CA MET A 277 8.27 -6.10 -4.32
C MET A 277 8.91 -4.79 -4.77
N VAL A 278 9.97 -4.88 -5.56
CA VAL A 278 10.70 -3.73 -6.08
C VAL A 278 10.61 -3.73 -7.60
N PHE A 279 10.15 -2.61 -8.16
CA PHE A 279 10.32 -2.34 -9.59
C PHE A 279 11.77 -1.91 -9.86
N VAL A 280 12.46 -2.62 -10.74
CA VAL A 280 13.89 -2.37 -11.04
C VAL A 280 14.02 -1.40 -12.21
N LYS A 281 13.53 -1.80 -13.39
CA LYS A 281 13.55 -0.99 -14.61
C LYS A 281 12.53 -1.50 -15.61
N SER A 282 12.12 -0.63 -16.52
CA SER A 282 11.46 -1.01 -17.78
C SER A 282 12.44 -0.77 -18.92
N VAL A 283 12.47 -1.68 -19.89
CA VAL A 283 13.38 -1.62 -21.04
C VAL A 283 12.56 -1.74 -22.32
N ASP A 284 12.80 -0.83 -23.27
CA ASP A 284 12.34 -1.02 -24.64
C ASP A 284 13.18 -2.11 -25.29
N ALA A 285 12.51 -3.20 -25.62
CA ALA A 285 13.09 -4.43 -26.08
C ALA A 285 12.62 -4.77 -27.52
N SER A 286 12.04 -3.81 -28.23
CA SER A 286 11.51 -3.97 -29.60
C SER A 286 12.53 -4.58 -30.56
N ASP A 287 13.79 -4.18 -30.45
CA ASP A 287 14.88 -4.64 -31.32
C ASP A 287 15.51 -5.98 -30.89
N ILE A 288 15.20 -6.46 -29.67
CA ILE A 288 15.91 -7.59 -29.04
C ILE A 288 15.02 -8.78 -28.68
N VAL A 289 13.70 -8.60 -28.49
CA VAL A 289 12.76 -9.66 -28.07
C VAL A 289 12.71 -10.84 -29.04
N LYS A 290 13.07 -10.61 -30.30
CA LYS A 290 13.13 -11.67 -31.34
C LYS A 290 14.35 -12.58 -31.23
N SER A 291 15.38 -12.19 -30.46
CA SER A 291 16.63 -12.92 -30.33
C SER A 291 16.80 -13.45 -28.91
N THR A 292 16.84 -14.78 -28.77
CA THR A 292 17.17 -15.46 -27.51
C THR A 292 18.47 -14.95 -26.89
N GLN A 293 19.51 -14.73 -27.71
CA GLN A 293 20.82 -14.30 -27.19
C GLN A 293 20.79 -12.87 -26.64
N ASN A 294 20.04 -11.97 -27.28
CA ASN A 294 19.92 -10.59 -26.80
C ASN A 294 19.06 -10.52 -25.54
N LEU A 295 17.97 -11.30 -25.47
CA LEU A 295 17.19 -11.44 -24.23
C LEU A 295 18.02 -12.01 -23.09
N PHE A 296 18.81 -13.05 -23.36
CA PHE A 296 19.73 -13.61 -22.36
C PHE A 296 20.71 -12.56 -21.84
N LYS A 297 21.35 -11.76 -22.71
CA LYS A 297 22.25 -10.67 -22.30
C LYS A 297 21.53 -9.63 -21.42
N LEU A 298 20.29 -9.28 -21.77
CA LEU A 298 19.50 -8.36 -20.96
C LEU A 298 19.18 -8.94 -19.58
N PHE A 299 18.79 -10.22 -19.52
CA PHE A 299 18.53 -10.90 -18.24
C PHE A 299 19.80 -11.01 -17.41
N ASP A 300 20.92 -11.32 -18.03
CA ASP A 300 22.23 -11.40 -17.40
C ASP A 300 22.68 -10.07 -16.77
N GLU A 301 22.44 -8.94 -17.46
CA GLU A 301 22.69 -7.60 -16.92
C GLU A 301 21.90 -7.36 -15.63
N VAL A 302 20.60 -7.70 -15.63
CA VAL A 302 19.72 -7.51 -14.47
C VAL A 302 20.10 -8.46 -13.34
N VAL A 303 20.39 -9.73 -13.63
CA VAL A 303 20.87 -10.71 -12.67
C VAL A 303 22.17 -10.24 -12.00
N THR A 304 23.10 -9.70 -12.80
CA THR A 304 24.35 -9.14 -12.28
C THR A 304 24.10 -7.94 -11.38
N TRP A 305 23.18 -7.05 -11.75
CA TRP A 305 22.81 -5.88 -10.96
C TRP A 305 22.16 -6.22 -9.61
N VAL A 306 21.28 -7.23 -9.58
CA VAL A 306 20.65 -7.74 -8.34
C VAL A 306 21.67 -8.50 -7.50
N GLY A 307 22.60 -9.20 -8.16
CA GLY A 307 23.57 -10.10 -7.56
C GLY A 307 23.10 -11.55 -7.70
N PRO A 308 23.79 -12.40 -8.47
CA PRO A 308 23.32 -13.75 -8.78
C PRO A 308 23.18 -14.65 -7.54
N LYS A 309 23.98 -14.40 -6.49
CA LYS A 309 23.90 -15.12 -5.22
C LYS A 309 22.61 -14.83 -4.43
N ASN A 310 21.95 -13.71 -4.73
CA ASN A 310 20.72 -13.31 -4.07
C ASN A 310 19.48 -13.87 -4.77
N ILE A 311 19.61 -14.35 -6.01
CA ILE A 311 18.49 -14.83 -6.81
C ILE A 311 18.36 -16.33 -6.62
N VAL A 312 17.17 -16.79 -6.24
CA VAL A 312 16.83 -18.22 -6.14
C VAL A 312 16.03 -18.69 -7.35
N HIS A 313 15.27 -17.77 -7.96
CA HIS A 313 14.31 -18.09 -8.99
C HIS A 313 14.13 -16.93 -9.97
N MET A 314 13.96 -17.25 -11.25
CA MET A 314 13.56 -16.31 -12.28
C MET A 314 12.25 -16.74 -12.93
N VAL A 315 11.33 -15.80 -13.07
CA VAL A 315 10.03 -15.99 -13.73
C VAL A 315 9.95 -15.10 -14.95
N THR A 316 9.60 -15.67 -16.09
CA THR A 316 9.40 -14.91 -17.33
C THR A 316 8.14 -15.34 -18.04
N ASP A 317 7.79 -14.63 -19.12
CA ASP A 317 6.76 -15.11 -20.04
C ASP A 317 7.13 -16.48 -20.66
N ASN A 318 6.13 -17.20 -21.18
CA ASN A 318 6.24 -18.53 -21.77
C ASN A 318 6.54 -18.51 -23.29
N ALA A 319 6.73 -17.33 -23.88
CA ALA A 319 7.13 -17.22 -25.28
C ALA A 319 8.47 -17.95 -25.53
N SER A 320 8.60 -18.61 -26.69
CA SER A 320 9.72 -19.51 -27.01
C SER A 320 11.10 -18.89 -26.76
N ASN A 321 11.29 -17.62 -27.13
CA ASN A 321 12.55 -16.91 -26.93
C ASN A 321 12.89 -16.69 -25.46
N TYR A 322 11.87 -16.45 -24.61
CA TYR A 322 12.03 -16.29 -23.17
C TYR A 322 12.36 -17.62 -22.51
N VAL A 323 11.69 -18.70 -22.91
CA VAL A 323 11.99 -20.06 -22.44
C VAL A 323 13.44 -20.43 -22.73
N SER A 324 13.91 -20.19 -23.96
CA SER A 324 15.28 -20.47 -24.34
C SER A 324 16.28 -19.58 -23.59
N ALA A 325 15.98 -18.29 -23.42
CA ALA A 325 16.84 -17.38 -22.66
C ALA A 325 16.91 -17.74 -21.17
N GLY A 326 15.79 -18.18 -20.58
CA GLY A 326 15.73 -18.68 -19.20
C GLY A 326 16.55 -19.95 -19.00
N LYS A 327 16.51 -20.89 -19.97
CA LYS A 327 17.36 -22.09 -19.94
C LYS A 327 18.86 -21.75 -20.00
N LEU A 328 19.27 -20.87 -20.91
CA LEU A 328 20.66 -20.39 -20.98
C LEU A 328 21.10 -19.70 -19.68
N LEU A 329 20.18 -18.99 -19.01
CA LEU A 329 20.44 -18.39 -17.71
C LEU A 329 20.70 -19.43 -16.62
N CYS A 330 19.87 -20.48 -16.52
CA CYS A 330 20.09 -21.60 -15.60
C CYS A 330 21.39 -22.36 -15.93
N GLU A 331 21.79 -22.42 -17.19
CA GLU A 331 23.06 -23.01 -17.59
C GLU A 331 24.25 -22.22 -17.03
N LYS A 332 24.19 -20.87 -17.11
CA LYS A 332 25.23 -19.97 -16.57
C LYS A 332 25.22 -19.91 -15.04
N TYR A 333 24.04 -19.82 -14.43
CA TYR A 333 23.86 -19.67 -12.99
C TYR A 333 23.17 -20.91 -12.41
N LYS A 334 23.96 -21.94 -12.06
CA LYS A 334 23.45 -23.23 -11.58
C LYS A 334 22.59 -23.16 -10.31
N THR A 335 22.71 -22.08 -9.54
CA THR A 335 21.93 -21.83 -8.31
C THR A 335 20.58 -21.17 -8.57
N ILE A 336 20.33 -20.68 -9.79
CA ILE A 336 19.09 -20.00 -10.16
C ILE A 336 18.20 -20.99 -10.91
N SER A 337 16.99 -21.19 -10.39
CA SER A 337 15.92 -21.90 -11.11
C SER A 337 15.16 -20.95 -12.04
N TRP A 338 14.58 -21.47 -13.12
CA TRP A 338 13.70 -20.70 -13.99
C TRP A 338 12.36 -21.41 -14.16
N SER A 339 11.27 -20.66 -14.21
CA SER A 339 9.96 -21.18 -14.60
C SER A 339 9.18 -20.18 -15.46
N PRO A 340 8.26 -20.64 -16.32
CA PRO A 340 7.33 -19.75 -16.99
C PRO A 340 6.35 -19.13 -15.98
N CYS A 341 5.79 -17.99 -16.33
CA CYS A 341 4.80 -17.27 -15.54
C CYS A 341 3.50 -18.09 -15.43
N ALA A 342 3.12 -18.44 -14.20
CA ALA A 342 1.91 -19.23 -13.95
C ALA A 342 0.64 -18.54 -14.47
N ALA A 343 0.53 -17.21 -14.33
CA ALA A 343 -0.61 -16.45 -14.87
C ALA A 343 -0.69 -16.55 -16.39
N HIS A 344 0.45 -16.49 -17.08
CA HIS A 344 0.49 -16.68 -18.53
C HIS A 344 0.15 -18.13 -18.91
N CYS A 345 0.67 -19.12 -18.20
CA CYS A 345 0.33 -20.53 -18.43
C CYS A 345 -1.19 -20.77 -18.30
N LEU A 346 -1.84 -20.23 -17.27
CA LEU A 346 -3.29 -20.31 -17.11
C LEU A 346 -4.02 -19.60 -18.25
N ASN A 347 -3.52 -18.45 -18.70
CA ASN A 347 -4.09 -17.73 -19.83
C ASN A 347 -4.00 -18.56 -21.13
N LEU A 348 -2.91 -19.29 -21.36
CA LEU A 348 -2.78 -20.21 -22.50
C LEU A 348 -3.72 -21.42 -22.40
N VAL A 349 -3.90 -21.99 -21.21
CA VAL A 349 -4.92 -23.06 -21.02
C VAL A 349 -6.31 -22.54 -21.39
N LEU A 350 -6.64 -21.32 -20.97
CA LEU A 350 -7.91 -20.68 -21.35
C LEU A 350 -7.98 -20.37 -22.86
N GLN A 351 -6.86 -20.11 -23.52
CA GLN A 351 -6.80 -20.00 -24.98
C GLN A 351 -7.19 -21.33 -25.65
N ASP A 352 -6.59 -22.43 -25.22
CA ASP A 352 -6.86 -23.76 -25.78
C ASP A 352 -8.32 -24.17 -25.56
N MET A 353 -8.88 -23.86 -24.39
CA MET A 353 -10.32 -24.02 -24.14
C MET A 353 -11.16 -23.11 -25.05
N GLY A 354 -10.76 -21.86 -25.24
CA GLY A 354 -11.42 -20.91 -26.15
C GLY A 354 -11.44 -21.38 -27.60
N ASN A 355 -10.38 -22.07 -28.04
CA ASN A 355 -10.22 -22.60 -29.39
C ASN A 355 -11.05 -23.87 -29.65
N MET A 356 -11.67 -24.47 -28.63
CA MET A 356 -12.57 -25.62 -28.83
C MET A 356 -13.77 -25.19 -29.70
N PRO A 357 -14.17 -25.97 -30.72
CA PRO A 357 -15.17 -25.52 -31.70
C PRO A 357 -16.49 -25.03 -31.09
N TYR A 358 -16.95 -25.64 -29.99
CA TYR A 358 -18.17 -25.21 -29.31
C TYR A 358 -17.99 -23.88 -28.56
N VAL A 359 -16.82 -23.65 -27.93
CA VAL A 359 -16.51 -22.41 -27.21
C VAL A 359 -16.26 -21.27 -28.19
N ASP A 360 -15.50 -21.51 -29.26
CA ASP A 360 -15.27 -20.51 -30.32
C ASP A 360 -16.60 -20.07 -30.96
N ASN A 361 -17.49 -21.02 -31.25
CA ASN A 361 -18.84 -20.70 -31.74
C ASN A 361 -19.65 -19.87 -30.72
N LEU A 362 -19.56 -20.19 -29.43
CA LEU A 362 -20.21 -19.42 -28.37
C LEU A 362 -19.60 -18.01 -28.26
N GLN A 363 -18.27 -17.88 -28.35
CA GLN A 363 -17.54 -16.61 -28.37
C GLN A 363 -17.99 -15.72 -29.54
N LYS A 364 -18.12 -16.27 -30.74
CA LYS A 364 -18.62 -15.54 -31.92
C LYS A 364 -20.05 -15.02 -31.69
N ARG A 365 -20.93 -15.83 -31.08
CA ARG A 365 -22.30 -15.41 -30.75
C ARG A 365 -22.33 -14.34 -29.66
N ALA A 366 -21.59 -14.53 -28.58
CA ALA A 366 -21.43 -13.55 -27.50
C ALA A 366 -20.90 -12.21 -28.01
N SER A 367 -19.94 -12.26 -28.94
CA SER A 367 -19.38 -11.06 -29.59
C SER A 367 -20.45 -10.32 -30.39
N LYS A 368 -21.29 -11.03 -31.16
CA LYS A 368 -22.40 -10.41 -31.90
C LYS A 368 -23.41 -9.72 -30.95
N VAL A 369 -23.74 -10.36 -29.83
CA VAL A 369 -24.63 -9.76 -28.81
C VAL A 369 -23.99 -8.52 -28.20
N THR A 370 -22.71 -8.58 -27.84
CA THR A 370 -21.96 -7.46 -27.26
C THR A 370 -21.91 -6.28 -28.22
N VAL A 371 -21.57 -6.54 -29.48
CA VAL A 371 -21.56 -5.52 -30.55
C VAL A 371 -22.95 -4.93 -30.76
N PHE A 372 -24.00 -5.76 -30.78
CA PHE A 372 -25.37 -5.28 -30.88
C PHE A 372 -25.72 -4.36 -29.72
N ILE A 373 -25.49 -4.75 -28.46
CA ILE A 373 -25.79 -3.93 -27.30
C ILE A 373 -25.08 -2.58 -27.39
N TYR A 374 -23.76 -2.58 -27.58
CA TYR A 374 -22.97 -1.35 -27.55
C TYR A 374 -23.15 -0.45 -28.78
N ASN A 375 -23.66 -0.97 -29.90
CA ASN A 375 -24.00 -0.15 -31.07
C ASN A 375 -25.38 0.53 -30.97
N HIS A 376 -26.22 0.14 -30.01
CA HIS A 376 -27.56 0.70 -29.83
C HIS A 376 -27.62 1.58 -28.58
N MET A 377 -27.38 2.88 -28.73
CA MET A 377 -27.30 3.84 -27.61
C MET A 377 -28.54 3.83 -26.71
N ALA A 378 -29.74 3.71 -27.27
CA ALA A 378 -30.98 3.64 -26.51
C ALA A 378 -31.05 2.37 -25.63
N LEU A 379 -30.58 1.23 -26.15
CA LEU A 379 -30.51 -0.03 -25.41
C LEU A 379 -29.47 0.06 -24.29
N VAL A 380 -28.30 0.64 -24.54
CA VAL A 380 -27.28 0.87 -23.49
C VAL A 380 -27.82 1.77 -22.38
N ALA A 381 -28.47 2.89 -22.74
CA ALA A 381 -29.07 3.79 -21.76
C ALA A 381 -30.14 3.09 -20.91
N TRP A 382 -30.98 2.27 -21.56
CA TRP A 382 -31.98 1.48 -20.87
C TRP A 382 -31.36 0.43 -19.94
N LEU A 383 -30.33 -0.29 -20.38
CA LEU A 383 -29.62 -1.30 -19.57
C LEU A 383 -28.94 -0.68 -18.35
N ARG A 384 -28.29 0.48 -18.50
CA ARG A 384 -27.63 1.22 -17.40
C ARG A 384 -28.59 1.61 -16.27
N ASN A 385 -29.88 1.77 -16.57
CA ASN A 385 -30.90 2.09 -15.57
C ASN A 385 -31.47 0.87 -14.86
N ARG A 386 -31.11 -0.36 -15.25
CA ARG A 386 -31.60 -1.57 -14.58
C ARG A 386 -30.80 -1.90 -13.32
N PRO A 387 -31.47 -2.33 -12.23
CA PRO A 387 -30.77 -2.78 -11.03
C PRO A 387 -29.93 -4.02 -11.36
N GLY A 388 -28.66 -4.00 -10.95
CA GLY A 388 -27.71 -5.10 -11.17
C GLY A 388 -27.03 -5.11 -12.54
N TRP A 389 -27.24 -4.09 -13.39
CA TRP A 389 -26.47 -3.95 -14.62
C TRP A 389 -24.98 -3.77 -14.33
N THR A 390 -24.16 -4.51 -15.07
CA THR A 390 -22.71 -4.33 -15.14
C THR A 390 -22.29 -4.34 -16.61
N ASP A 391 -21.27 -3.55 -16.96
CA ASP A 391 -20.76 -3.52 -18.32
C ASP A 391 -20.25 -4.91 -18.74
N ILE A 392 -20.48 -5.27 -20.00
CA ILE A 392 -20.01 -6.54 -20.54
C ILE A 392 -18.51 -6.44 -20.74
N VAL A 393 -17.79 -7.36 -20.10
CA VAL A 393 -16.36 -7.52 -20.33
C VAL A 393 -16.13 -7.92 -21.77
N ARG A 394 -15.37 -7.11 -22.52
CA ARG A 394 -15.02 -7.40 -23.90
C ARG A 394 -13.86 -8.39 -23.96
N PRO A 395 -13.89 -9.39 -24.85
CA PRO A 395 -12.73 -10.25 -25.09
C PRO A 395 -11.51 -9.41 -25.50
N GLY A 396 -10.42 -9.57 -24.76
CA GLY A 396 -9.12 -8.98 -25.05
C GLY A 396 -8.26 -9.92 -25.88
N ALA A 397 -7.57 -9.39 -26.88
CA ALA A 397 -6.80 -10.17 -27.86
C ALA A 397 -5.74 -11.09 -27.25
N THR A 398 -5.16 -10.71 -26.11
CA THR A 398 -4.08 -11.44 -25.43
C THR A 398 -4.44 -11.89 -24.01
N ARG A 399 -5.68 -11.63 -23.56
CA ARG A 399 -6.18 -11.97 -22.21
C ARG A 399 -7.36 -12.92 -22.32
N PHE A 400 -7.13 -14.18 -22.68
CA PHE A 400 -8.16 -15.17 -23.01
C PHE A 400 -9.19 -15.42 -21.89
N ALA A 401 -8.82 -15.17 -20.62
CA ALA A 401 -9.77 -15.17 -19.51
C ALA A 401 -10.97 -14.23 -19.72
N THR A 402 -10.78 -13.11 -20.42
CA THR A 402 -11.85 -12.15 -20.71
C THR A 402 -12.96 -12.73 -21.59
N THR A 403 -12.70 -13.74 -22.41
CA THR A 403 -13.74 -14.47 -23.16
C THR A 403 -14.75 -15.11 -22.19
N PHE A 404 -14.24 -15.79 -21.16
CA PHE A 404 -15.09 -16.46 -20.17
C PHE A 404 -15.78 -15.46 -19.23
N LEU A 405 -15.11 -14.35 -18.90
CA LEU A 405 -15.75 -13.24 -18.17
C LEU A 405 -16.89 -12.61 -18.99
N SER A 406 -16.71 -12.49 -20.31
CA SER A 406 -17.76 -12.00 -21.22
C SER A 406 -19.00 -12.89 -21.18
N PHE A 407 -18.82 -14.22 -21.17
CA PHE A 407 -19.93 -15.15 -21.00
C PHE A 407 -20.65 -14.95 -19.66
N GLY A 408 -19.89 -14.78 -18.57
CA GLY A 408 -20.43 -14.47 -17.25
C GLY A 408 -21.27 -13.19 -17.25
N SER A 409 -20.74 -12.09 -17.80
CA SER A 409 -21.46 -10.82 -17.93
C SER A 409 -22.77 -10.97 -18.70
N ILE A 410 -22.75 -11.63 -19.87
CA ILE A 410 -23.95 -11.84 -20.69
C ILE A 410 -24.97 -12.71 -19.96
N HIS A 411 -24.53 -13.75 -19.25
CA HIS A 411 -25.40 -14.60 -18.46
C HIS A 411 -26.07 -13.83 -17.31
N CYS A 412 -25.33 -13.00 -16.58
CA CYS A 412 -25.87 -12.12 -15.53
C CYS A 412 -26.95 -11.20 -16.09
N ILE A 413 -26.70 -10.56 -17.24
CA ILE A 413 -27.68 -9.70 -17.91
C ILE A 413 -28.95 -10.48 -18.26
N SER A 414 -28.80 -11.69 -18.82
CA SER A 414 -29.93 -12.56 -19.14
C SER A 414 -30.79 -12.88 -17.92
N MET A 415 -30.19 -13.10 -16.75
CA MET A 415 -30.92 -13.35 -15.51
C MET A 415 -31.66 -12.11 -14.99
N THR A 416 -31.06 -10.93 -15.10
CA THR A 416 -31.69 -9.65 -14.70
C THR A 416 -32.78 -9.18 -15.66
N CYS A 417 -32.82 -9.72 -16.88
CA CYS A 417 -33.79 -9.37 -17.92
C CYS A 417 -34.95 -10.36 -18.03
N LYS A 418 -35.05 -11.36 -17.15
CA LYS A 418 -36.25 -12.19 -17.06
C LYS A 418 -37.44 -11.32 -16.57
N PRO A 419 -38.61 -11.41 -17.23
CA PRO A 419 -39.78 -10.62 -16.89
C PRO A 419 -40.32 -10.91 -15.49
#